data_AF-A0A2P5CRL7-F1
#
_entry.id   AF-A0A2P5CRL7-F1
#
_cell.length_a   1.000
_cell.length_b   1.000
_cell.length_c   1.000
_cell.angle_alpha   90.00
_cell.angle_beta   90.00
_cell.angle_gamma   90.00
#
_symmetry.space_group_name_H-M   'P 1'
#
loop_
_entity.id
_entity.type
_entity.pdbx_description
1 polymer ?
#
loop_
_entity_poly.entity_id
_entity_poly.type
_entity_poly.pdbx_seq_one_letter_code
_entity_poly.pdbx_strand_id
1 'polypeptide(L)'
;MGGSSDADKLVAKADKLTKLSLTRWSADWKSATVLYEQAANAFRVAKDYEKAKEAFEKASKGQEMISSPWDAAKHMESAAALAKDLGKWIEVADFYRRASELYVECGRSQPASDALAKGARALEEAAPDEAIQLYADACSILEEDGREQMAFDLYRAGASVYIRVENFGLIEKGSVLTFEEVWLAPSWSEAQFLKAFYVVNISQWPSPLSGYSDAAAFLLRLGLAADKCNATNSQCKAYLSAIIVYLYAHDFKQAEKCYNDCSQIDAFLNSDQGRFASRLLTAYSEGDVEEIKRLAQSSTISHLDNTIIKLARKLPTGDVSALKTDSVKEEEEEPLDENDLT
;
A
#
# COMPACT_ATOMS: atom_id res chain seq x y z
N MET A 1 6.19 35.19 22.24
CA MET A 1 6.79 35.96 21.13
C MET A 1 8.33 35.97 21.12
N GLY A 2 9.05 35.62 22.20
CA GLY A 2 10.53 35.63 22.20
C GLY A 2 11.23 34.49 21.43
N GLY A 3 10.65 33.28 21.38
CA GLY A 3 11.34 32.09 20.85
C GLY A 3 11.66 32.09 19.36
N SER A 4 10.79 32.63 18.50
CA SER A 4 11.00 32.64 17.04
C SER A 4 12.10 33.61 16.61
N SER A 5 12.18 34.79 17.24
CA SER A 5 13.23 35.79 16.97
C SER A 5 14.64 35.28 17.29
N ASP A 6 14.79 34.47 18.35
CA ASP A 6 16.10 33.92 18.69
C ASP A 6 16.48 32.74 17.79
N ALA A 7 15.49 31.96 17.32
CA ALA A 7 15.70 30.92 16.32
C ALA A 7 16.14 31.50 14.95
N ASP A 8 15.53 32.60 14.50
CA ASP A 8 15.94 33.28 13.25
C ASP A 8 17.41 33.75 13.31
N LYS A 9 17.88 34.22 14.48
CA LYS A 9 19.30 34.58 14.68
C LYS A 9 20.23 33.37 14.58
N LEU A 10 19.81 32.20 15.10
CA LEU A 10 20.57 30.96 15.00
C LEU A 10 20.70 30.52 13.54
N VAL A 11 19.62 30.55 12.76
CA VAL A 11 19.66 30.25 11.31
C VAL A 11 20.58 31.23 10.59
N ALA A 12 20.44 32.53 10.82
CA ALA A 12 21.29 33.53 10.17
C ALA A 12 22.78 33.34 10.52
N LYS A 13 23.09 32.92 11.75
CA LYS A 13 24.46 32.57 12.17
C LYS A 13 24.94 31.30 11.46
N ALA A 14 24.10 30.29 11.33
CA ALA A 14 24.43 29.04 10.62
C ALA A 14 24.62 29.25 9.11
N ASP A 15 23.77 30.04 8.44
CA ASP A 15 23.92 30.42 7.03
C ASP A 15 25.22 31.21 6.81
N LYS A 16 25.55 32.07 7.79
CA LYS A 16 26.85 32.75 7.86
C LYS A 16 27.98 31.81 8.20
N LEU A 17 27.83 30.52 8.44
CA LEU A 17 28.93 29.54 8.58
C LEU A 17 29.13 28.68 7.33
N THR A 18 28.06 28.49 6.55
CA THR A 18 28.06 27.65 5.35
C THR A 18 28.47 28.39 4.07
N LYS A 19 28.29 29.72 4.00
CA LYS A 19 28.65 30.52 2.82
C LYS A 19 30.17 30.79 2.75
N LEU A 20 30.78 30.78 1.57
CA LEU A 20 32.16 31.25 1.43
C LEU A 20 32.21 32.79 1.48
N SER A 21 33.32 33.37 1.96
CA SER A 21 33.53 34.82 1.98
C SER A 21 35.02 35.14 1.83
N LEU A 22 35.38 36.39 1.56
CA LEU A 22 36.78 36.81 1.38
C LEU A 22 37.71 36.42 2.55
N THR A 23 37.16 36.28 3.76
CA THR A 23 37.90 35.86 4.96
C THR A 23 37.62 34.42 5.39
N ARG A 24 36.76 33.68 4.67
CA ARG A 24 36.45 32.27 4.95
C ARG A 24 36.41 31.44 3.66
N TRP A 25 37.43 30.61 3.54
CA TRP A 25 37.72 29.79 2.36
C TRP A 25 37.20 28.36 2.47
N SER A 26 36.62 27.97 3.61
CA SER A 26 35.95 26.68 3.83
C SER A 26 34.67 26.85 4.64
N ALA A 27 33.64 26.06 4.33
CA ALA A 27 32.38 26.06 5.08
C ALA A 27 32.52 25.26 6.39
N ASP A 28 32.11 25.83 7.51
CA ASP A 28 32.07 25.13 8.81
C ASP A 28 30.71 24.46 9.00
N TRP A 29 30.53 23.33 8.31
CA TRP A 29 29.30 22.54 8.37
C TRP A 29 29.06 21.96 9.76
N LYS A 30 30.12 21.57 10.48
CA LYS A 30 29.98 20.98 11.83
C LYS A 30 29.31 21.95 12.79
N SER A 31 29.79 23.20 12.87
CA SER A 31 29.18 24.22 13.72
C SER A 31 27.82 24.68 13.19
N ALA A 32 27.65 24.77 11.87
CA ALA A 32 26.39 25.18 11.25
C ALA A 32 25.26 24.19 11.54
N THR A 33 25.51 22.87 11.42
CA THR A 33 24.52 21.81 11.65
C THR A 33 23.93 21.90 13.05
N VAL A 34 24.77 22.06 14.08
CA VAL A 34 24.29 22.20 15.47
C VAL A 34 23.39 23.43 15.64
N LEU A 35 23.73 24.54 14.98
CA LEU A 35 22.92 25.75 15.04
C LEU A 35 21.58 25.60 14.29
N TYR A 36 21.57 24.92 13.14
CA TYR A 36 20.32 24.62 12.43
C TYR A 36 19.42 23.70 13.26
N GLU A 37 19.97 22.67 13.90
CA GLU A 37 19.20 21.76 14.76
C GLU A 37 18.60 22.50 15.98
N GLN A 38 19.38 23.36 16.63
CA GLN A 38 18.88 24.20 17.72
C GLN A 38 17.77 25.14 17.25
N ALA A 39 17.94 25.77 16.08
CA ALA A 39 16.91 26.62 15.50
C ALA A 39 15.64 25.84 15.16
N ALA A 40 15.77 24.66 14.55
CA ALA A 40 14.65 23.79 14.19
C ALA A 40 13.82 23.40 15.42
N ASN A 41 14.49 23.02 16.51
CA ASN A 41 13.84 22.70 17.78
C ASN A 41 13.15 23.93 18.40
N ALA A 42 13.77 25.12 18.33
CA ALA A 42 13.17 26.35 18.81
C ALA A 42 11.93 26.77 17.99
N PHE A 43 11.98 26.66 16.66
CA PHE A 43 10.82 26.89 15.79
C PHE A 43 9.70 25.89 16.06
N ARG A 44 10.02 24.61 16.28
CA ARG A 44 9.05 23.57 16.63
C ARG A 44 8.33 23.89 17.93
N VAL A 45 9.05 24.34 18.98
CA VAL A 45 8.44 24.80 20.24
C VAL A 45 7.58 26.04 20.04
N ALA A 46 7.99 26.95 19.15
CA ALA A 46 7.21 28.12 18.76
C ALA A 46 6.02 27.81 17.84
N LYS A 47 5.83 26.54 17.44
CA LYS A 47 4.83 26.05 16.47
C LYS A 47 4.96 26.67 15.07
N ASP A 48 6.13 27.17 14.73
CA ASP A 48 6.47 27.61 13.39
C ASP A 48 7.02 26.41 12.61
N TYR A 49 6.11 25.50 12.21
CA TYR A 49 6.49 24.21 11.64
C TYR A 49 7.16 24.33 10.27
N GLU A 50 6.84 25.37 9.48
CA GLU A 50 7.46 25.59 8.17
C GLU A 50 8.96 25.90 8.34
N LYS A 51 9.30 26.88 9.20
CA LYS A 51 10.71 27.20 9.46
C LYS A 51 11.44 26.07 10.17
N ALA A 52 10.75 25.33 11.05
CA ALA A 52 11.34 24.18 11.72
C ALA A 52 11.75 23.09 10.72
N LYS A 53 10.89 22.82 9.73
CA LYS A 53 11.12 21.85 8.65
C LYS A 53 12.33 22.27 7.80
N GLU A 54 12.33 23.51 7.29
CA GLU A 54 13.46 24.04 6.50
C GLU A 54 14.79 23.99 7.28
N ALA A 55 14.75 24.27 8.59
CA ALA A 55 15.93 24.20 9.44
C ALA A 55 16.43 22.75 9.61
N PHE A 56 15.55 21.75 9.74
CA PHE A 56 15.94 20.35 9.76
C PHE A 56 16.50 19.88 8.40
N GLU A 57 15.97 20.35 7.28
CA GLU A 57 16.54 20.05 5.95
C GLU A 57 17.97 20.58 5.82
N LYS A 58 18.21 21.82 6.27
CA LYS A 58 19.56 22.39 6.32
C LYS A 58 20.48 21.63 7.27
N ALA A 59 19.96 21.17 8.42
CA ALA A 59 20.71 20.34 9.36
C ALA A 59 21.09 18.99 8.74
N SER A 60 20.17 18.31 8.05
CA SER A 60 20.43 17.08 7.32
C SER A 60 21.53 17.26 6.27
N LYS A 61 21.40 18.30 5.43
CA LYS A 61 22.44 18.62 4.44
C LYS A 61 23.79 18.84 5.11
N GLY A 62 23.80 19.53 6.25
CA GLY A 62 25.01 19.70 7.03
C GLY A 62 25.61 18.39 7.54
N GLN A 63 24.78 17.42 7.98
CA GLN A 63 25.21 16.07 8.36
C GLN A 63 25.82 15.30 7.18
N GLU A 64 25.24 15.40 5.97
CA GLU A 64 25.80 14.80 4.75
C GLU A 64 27.17 15.39 4.41
N MET A 65 27.32 16.72 4.52
CA MET A 65 28.58 17.42 4.24
C MET A 65 29.70 17.07 5.24
N ILE A 66 29.35 16.62 6.46
CA ILE A 66 30.32 16.09 7.43
C ILE A 66 30.44 14.57 7.38
N SER A 67 29.87 13.93 6.35
CA SER A 67 29.89 12.48 6.13
C SER A 67 29.25 11.66 7.27
N SER A 68 28.14 12.15 7.83
CA SER A 68 27.27 11.41 8.76
C SER A 68 25.87 11.17 8.16
N PRO A 69 25.72 10.27 7.18
CA PRO A 69 24.43 9.96 6.54
C PRO A 69 23.38 9.44 7.52
N TRP A 70 23.79 8.74 8.57
CA TRP A 70 22.87 8.23 9.61
C TRP A 70 22.15 9.36 10.37
N ASP A 71 22.88 10.40 10.75
CA ASP A 71 22.28 11.54 11.45
C ASP A 71 21.52 12.45 10.48
N ALA A 72 21.93 12.50 9.21
CA ALA A 72 21.17 13.15 8.14
C ALA A 72 19.77 12.53 7.99
N ALA A 73 19.70 11.19 7.92
CA ALA A 73 18.44 10.46 7.81
C ALA A 73 17.47 10.79 8.96
N LYS A 74 17.97 10.90 10.20
CA LYS A 74 17.14 11.29 11.36
C LYS A 74 16.59 12.71 11.26
N HIS A 75 17.37 13.65 10.71
CA HIS A 75 16.87 15.00 10.46
C HIS A 75 15.83 15.01 9.33
N MET A 76 15.97 14.18 8.31
CA MET A 76 14.94 13.97 7.28
C MET A 76 13.64 13.41 7.89
N GLU A 77 13.71 12.39 8.75
CA GLU A 77 12.52 11.88 9.47
C GLU A 77 11.87 12.96 10.34
N SER A 78 12.67 13.85 10.94
CA SER A 78 12.17 14.98 11.73
C SER A 78 11.47 16.03 10.86
N ALA A 79 11.99 16.31 9.67
CA ALA A 79 11.36 17.18 8.68
C ALA A 79 10.04 16.57 8.16
N ALA A 80 10.02 15.25 7.90
CA ALA A 80 8.81 14.52 7.47
C ALA A 80 7.68 14.63 8.49
N ALA A 81 7.97 14.50 9.79
CA ALA A 81 6.99 14.66 10.85
C ALA A 81 6.35 16.07 10.86
N LEU A 82 7.15 17.11 10.60
CA LEU A 82 6.66 18.49 10.50
C LEU A 82 5.88 18.73 9.21
N ALA A 83 6.31 18.16 8.08
CA ALA A 83 5.59 18.23 6.82
C ALA A 83 4.19 17.59 6.92
N LYS A 84 4.07 16.50 7.69
CA LYS A 84 2.79 15.88 8.03
C LYS A 84 1.89 16.83 8.81
N ASP A 85 2.41 17.49 9.84
CA ASP A 85 1.65 18.45 10.65
C ASP A 85 1.19 19.67 9.84
N LEU A 86 1.91 20.00 8.76
CA LEU A 86 1.55 21.04 7.80
C LEU A 86 0.58 20.56 6.70
N GLY A 87 0.25 19.26 6.64
CA GLY A 87 -0.59 18.67 5.60
C GLY A 87 0.07 18.59 4.22
N LYS A 88 1.41 18.64 4.16
CA LYS A 88 2.18 18.59 2.90
C LYS A 88 2.57 17.15 2.55
N TRP A 89 1.59 16.38 2.10
CA TRP A 89 1.70 14.92 1.91
C TRP A 89 2.79 14.50 0.90
N ILE A 90 2.99 15.28 -0.17
CA ILE A 90 4.04 15.00 -1.17
C ILE A 90 5.43 15.11 -0.51
N GLU A 91 5.67 16.18 0.25
CA GLU A 91 6.94 16.37 0.95
C GLU A 91 7.18 15.27 2.00
N VAL A 92 6.13 14.77 2.67
CA VAL A 92 6.25 13.64 3.60
C VAL A 92 6.85 12.41 2.91
N ALA A 93 6.33 12.05 1.74
CA ALA A 93 6.85 10.91 0.97
C ALA A 93 8.32 11.12 0.58
N ASP A 94 8.65 12.29 0.04
CA ASP A 94 10.00 12.64 -0.39
C ASP A 94 11.02 12.60 0.76
N PHE A 95 10.67 13.14 1.93
CA PHE A 95 11.55 13.10 3.09
C PHE A 95 11.79 11.69 3.61
N TYR A 96 10.77 10.82 3.64
CA TYR A 96 10.96 9.43 4.06
C TYR A 96 11.73 8.59 3.03
N ARG A 97 11.55 8.85 1.72
CA ARG A 97 12.41 8.24 0.69
C ARG A 97 13.85 8.66 0.86
N ARG A 98 14.12 9.95 1.04
CA ARG A 98 15.48 10.44 1.26
C ARG A 98 16.11 9.88 2.54
N ALA A 99 15.34 9.77 3.62
CA ALA A 99 15.80 9.12 4.85
C ALA A 99 16.16 7.64 4.61
N SER A 100 15.36 6.92 3.83
CA SER A 100 15.60 5.53 3.48
C SER A 100 16.89 5.36 2.68
N GLU A 101 17.10 6.16 1.64
CA GLU A 101 18.34 6.18 0.84
C GLU A 101 19.58 6.36 1.73
N LEU A 102 19.54 7.34 2.64
CA LEU A 102 20.64 7.62 3.57
C LEU A 102 20.89 6.46 4.54
N TYR A 103 19.85 5.75 4.97
CA TYR A 103 20.01 4.53 5.78
C TYR A 103 20.58 3.36 4.98
N VAL A 104 20.20 3.21 3.70
CA VAL A 104 20.79 2.22 2.79
C VAL A 104 22.27 2.52 2.54
N GLU A 105 22.65 3.78 2.33
CA GLU A 105 24.05 4.20 2.19
C GLU A 105 24.90 3.82 3.42
N CYS A 106 24.28 3.76 4.60
CA CYS A 106 24.90 3.29 5.84
C CYS A 106 24.99 1.76 5.96
N GLY A 107 24.48 1.00 4.99
CA GLY A 107 24.33 -0.46 5.06
C GLY A 107 23.31 -0.90 6.13
N ARG A 108 22.26 -0.09 6.35
CA ARG A 108 21.24 -0.31 7.37
C ARG A 108 19.85 -0.46 6.74
N SER A 109 19.60 -1.62 6.16
CA SER A 109 18.35 -1.96 5.45
C SER A 109 17.12 -1.91 6.35
N GLN A 110 17.22 -2.34 7.62
CA GLN A 110 16.08 -2.30 8.54
C GLN A 110 15.59 -0.88 8.85
N PRO A 111 16.45 0.05 9.33
CA PRO A 111 16.08 1.46 9.49
C PRO A 111 15.55 2.12 8.21
N ALA A 112 16.09 1.76 7.05
CA ALA A 112 15.63 2.25 5.76
C ALA A 112 14.18 1.82 5.48
N SER A 113 13.87 0.55 5.68
CA SER A 113 12.52 0.00 5.56
C SER A 113 11.56 0.60 6.60
N ASP A 114 12.00 0.73 7.86
CA ASP A 114 11.19 1.33 8.92
C ASP A 114 10.83 2.80 8.65
N ALA A 115 11.74 3.57 8.06
CA ALA A 115 11.49 4.94 7.64
C ALA A 115 10.39 5.01 6.58
N LEU A 116 10.49 4.20 5.51
CA LEU A 116 9.45 4.11 4.47
C LEU A 116 8.10 3.67 5.05
N ALA A 117 8.10 2.67 5.93
CA ALA A 117 6.88 2.20 6.59
C ALA A 117 6.23 3.28 7.48
N LYS A 118 7.00 4.15 8.13
CA LYS A 118 6.45 5.32 8.84
C LYS A 118 5.81 6.32 7.87
N GLY A 119 6.45 6.58 6.74
CA GLY A 119 5.90 7.41 5.68
C GLY A 119 4.60 6.85 5.11
N ALA A 120 4.59 5.55 4.79
CA ALA A 120 3.41 4.85 4.31
C ALA A 120 2.22 5.00 5.28
N ARG A 121 2.44 4.70 6.57
CA ARG A 121 1.42 4.88 7.63
C ARG A 121 0.90 6.31 7.74
N ALA A 122 1.75 7.30 7.50
CA ALA A 122 1.34 8.71 7.53
C ALA A 122 0.46 9.10 6.34
N LEU A 123 0.58 8.37 5.23
CA LEU A 123 -0.08 8.67 3.95
C LEU A 123 -1.31 7.78 3.67
N GLU A 124 -1.58 6.74 4.46
CA GLU A 124 -2.68 5.79 4.20
C GLU A 124 -4.07 6.45 4.02
N GLU A 125 -4.32 7.57 4.69
CA GLU A 125 -5.60 8.29 4.58
C GLU A 125 -5.57 9.40 3.52
N ALA A 126 -4.43 10.07 3.36
CA ALA A 126 -4.32 11.27 2.54
C ALA A 126 -3.86 10.99 1.09
N ALA A 127 -3.00 10.00 0.90
CA ALA A 127 -2.42 9.61 -0.37
C ALA A 127 -2.13 8.09 -0.37
N PRO A 128 -3.18 7.24 -0.45
CA PRO A 128 -3.03 5.81 -0.26
C PRO A 128 -2.24 5.12 -1.36
N ASP A 129 -2.29 5.61 -2.60
CA ASP A 129 -1.48 5.11 -3.72
C ASP A 129 0.02 5.30 -3.44
N GLU A 130 0.38 6.44 -2.87
CA GLU A 130 1.76 6.74 -2.46
C GLU A 130 2.19 5.86 -1.26
N ALA A 131 1.28 5.64 -0.30
CA ALA A 131 1.53 4.75 0.83
C ALA A 131 1.82 3.32 0.38
N ILE A 132 1.08 2.84 -0.62
CA ILE A 132 1.28 1.54 -1.25
C ILE A 132 2.68 1.41 -1.85
N GLN A 133 3.14 2.41 -2.60
CA GLN A 133 4.50 2.40 -3.19
C GLN A 133 5.56 2.35 -2.09
N LEU A 134 5.41 3.17 -1.04
CA LEU A 134 6.34 3.16 0.10
C LEU A 134 6.37 1.81 0.84
N TYR A 135 5.22 1.13 1.00
CA TYR A 135 5.19 -0.23 1.55
C TYR A 135 5.89 -1.24 0.65
N ALA A 136 5.70 -1.15 -0.68
CA ALA A 136 6.36 -2.03 -1.63
C ALA A 136 7.90 -1.83 -1.61
N ASP A 137 8.37 -0.58 -1.62
CA ASP A 137 9.78 -0.24 -1.51
C ASP A 137 10.38 -0.74 -0.19
N ALA A 138 9.64 -0.58 0.92
CA ALA A 138 10.06 -1.05 2.24
C ALA A 138 10.22 -2.57 2.29
N CYS A 139 9.33 -3.33 1.63
CA CYS A 139 9.45 -4.77 1.50
C CYS A 139 10.68 -5.16 0.65
N SER A 140 10.87 -4.52 -0.51
CA SER A 140 11.99 -4.82 -1.42
C SER A 140 13.34 -4.65 -0.74
N ILE A 141 13.53 -3.59 0.06
CA ILE A 141 14.77 -3.37 0.83
C ILE A 141 15.08 -4.54 1.78
N LEU A 142 14.07 -5.11 2.43
CA LEU A 142 14.25 -6.23 3.35
C LEU A 142 14.48 -7.56 2.62
N GLU A 143 13.84 -7.74 1.47
CA GLU A 143 14.02 -8.92 0.62
C GLU A 143 15.44 -8.99 0.05
N GLU A 144 15.98 -7.86 -0.40
CA GLU A 144 17.36 -7.77 -0.90
C GLU A 144 18.40 -8.07 0.20
N ASP A 145 18.09 -7.75 1.46
CA ASP A 145 18.96 -8.04 2.62
C ASP A 145 18.71 -9.42 3.25
N GLY A 146 17.82 -10.24 2.69
CA GLY A 146 17.47 -11.58 3.21
C GLY A 146 16.76 -11.54 4.58
N ARG A 147 16.03 -10.47 4.86
CA ARG A 147 15.27 -10.24 6.10
C ARG A 147 13.76 -10.32 5.87
N GLU A 148 13.30 -11.27 5.04
CA GLU A 148 11.90 -11.39 4.64
C GLU A 148 10.93 -11.57 5.83
N GLN A 149 11.40 -12.13 6.94
CA GLN A 149 10.64 -12.23 8.20
C GLN A 149 10.11 -10.86 8.67
N MET A 150 10.89 -9.80 8.46
CA MET A 150 10.57 -8.46 8.91
C MET A 150 9.60 -7.74 7.97
N ALA A 151 9.40 -8.26 6.75
CA ALA A 151 8.49 -7.70 5.76
C ALA A 151 7.03 -8.13 5.97
N PHE A 152 6.73 -9.11 6.84
CA PHE A 152 5.38 -9.67 6.97
C PHE A 152 4.33 -8.64 7.36
N ASP A 153 4.63 -7.82 8.37
CA ASP A 153 3.71 -6.81 8.85
C ASP A 153 3.53 -5.67 7.82
N LEU A 154 4.58 -5.40 7.02
CA LEU A 154 4.53 -4.44 5.92
C LEU A 154 3.65 -4.95 4.79
N TYR A 155 3.78 -6.23 4.44
CA TYR A 155 2.94 -6.90 3.45
C TYR A 155 1.46 -6.87 3.83
N ARG A 156 1.15 -7.21 5.09
CA ARG A 156 -0.22 -7.15 5.61
C ARG A 156 -0.77 -5.73 5.59
N ALA A 157 0.03 -4.74 5.99
CA ALA A 157 -0.37 -3.34 5.98
C ALA A 157 -0.64 -2.84 4.56
N GLY A 158 0.27 -3.08 3.61
CA GLY A 158 0.10 -2.68 2.21
C GLY A 158 -1.11 -3.36 1.55
N ALA A 159 -1.30 -4.67 1.74
CA ALA A 159 -2.48 -5.38 1.22
C ALA A 159 -3.79 -4.80 1.79
N SER A 160 -3.80 -4.45 3.07
CA SER A 160 -4.94 -3.78 3.71
C SER A 160 -5.22 -2.40 3.12
N VAL A 161 -4.20 -1.63 2.75
CA VAL A 161 -4.38 -0.33 2.05
C VAL A 161 -4.95 -0.56 0.65
N TYR A 162 -4.36 -1.44 -0.16
CA TYR A 162 -4.87 -1.79 -1.50
C TYR A 162 -6.35 -2.15 -1.48
N ILE A 163 -6.74 -3.08 -0.60
CA ILE A 163 -8.13 -3.53 -0.46
C ILE A 163 -9.05 -2.38 -0.05
N ARG A 164 -8.59 -1.44 0.79
CA ARG A 164 -9.39 -0.28 1.20
C ARG A 164 -9.61 0.66 0.02
N VAL A 165 -8.56 1.03 -0.71
CA VAL A 165 -8.62 1.94 -1.86
C VAL A 165 -9.63 1.44 -2.89
N GLU A 166 -9.53 0.18 -3.28
CA GLU A 166 -10.44 -0.41 -4.27
C GLU A 166 -11.88 -0.51 -3.77
N ASN A 167 -12.09 -0.85 -2.49
CA ASN A 167 -13.45 -0.85 -1.93
C ASN A 167 -14.09 0.55 -1.96
N PHE A 168 -13.33 1.62 -1.69
CA PHE A 168 -13.84 2.98 -1.82
C PHE A 168 -14.15 3.32 -3.28
N GLY A 169 -13.27 2.95 -4.21
CA GLY A 169 -13.50 3.11 -5.64
C GLY A 169 -14.75 2.38 -6.15
N LEU A 170 -15.01 1.16 -5.67
CA LEU A 170 -16.23 0.41 -6.00
C LEU A 170 -17.51 1.04 -5.42
N ILE A 171 -17.47 1.56 -4.19
CA ILE A 171 -18.63 2.23 -3.57
C ILE A 171 -18.99 3.51 -4.31
N GLU A 172 -17.98 4.31 -4.69
CA GLU A 172 -18.22 5.51 -5.50
C GLU A 172 -18.76 5.12 -6.87
N LYS A 173 -18.14 4.15 -7.58
CA LYS A 173 -18.62 3.65 -8.88
C LYS A 173 -20.03 3.08 -8.85
N GLY A 174 -20.41 2.34 -7.79
CA GLY A 174 -21.77 1.84 -7.60
C GLY A 174 -22.80 2.93 -7.26
N SER A 175 -22.34 4.13 -6.92
CA SER A 175 -23.17 5.34 -6.74
C SER A 175 -23.17 6.23 -7.99
N VAL A 176 -22.38 5.90 -9.02
CA VAL A 176 -22.38 6.60 -10.31
C VAL A 176 -23.51 6.05 -11.14
N LEU A 177 -24.55 6.87 -11.33
CA LEU A 177 -25.60 6.63 -12.31
C LEU A 177 -24.94 6.39 -13.68
N THR A 178 -25.39 5.35 -14.37
CA THR A 178 -24.90 5.02 -15.71
C THR A 178 -25.16 6.18 -16.67
N PHE A 179 -24.34 6.32 -17.72
CA PHE A 179 -24.47 7.39 -18.71
C PHE A 179 -25.90 7.48 -19.32
N GLU A 180 -26.61 6.35 -19.39
CA GLU A 180 -28.01 6.28 -19.84
C GLU A 180 -29.01 6.91 -18.85
N GLU A 181 -28.78 6.81 -17.54
CA GLU A 181 -29.63 7.42 -16.50
C GLU A 181 -29.46 8.94 -16.44
N VAL A 182 -28.28 9.46 -16.80
CA VAL A 182 -27.99 10.90 -16.83
C VAL A 182 -28.60 11.59 -18.05
N TRP A 183 -28.68 10.91 -19.21
CA TRP A 183 -29.21 11.50 -20.44
C TRP A 183 -30.74 11.68 -20.43
N LEU A 184 -31.45 10.94 -19.58
CA LEU A 184 -32.92 10.97 -19.49
C LEU A 184 -33.47 11.90 -18.39
N ALA A 185 -32.64 12.61 -17.64
CA ALA A 185 -33.06 13.48 -16.54
C ALA A 185 -33.20 14.96 -16.97
N PRO A 186 -34.41 15.51 -17.24
CA PRO A 186 -34.57 16.79 -17.94
C PRO A 186 -34.39 18.05 -17.06
N SER A 187 -33.92 17.94 -15.81
CA SER A 187 -34.06 19.00 -14.80
C SER A 187 -32.81 19.32 -13.97
N TRP A 188 -31.61 18.98 -14.45
CA TRP A 188 -30.38 19.19 -13.68
C TRP A 188 -29.77 20.58 -13.92
N SER A 189 -29.22 21.18 -12.87
CA SER A 189 -28.48 22.44 -12.90
C SER A 189 -27.03 22.25 -13.38
N GLU A 190 -26.39 23.32 -13.85
CA GLU A 190 -25.00 23.30 -14.37
C GLU A 190 -23.98 22.73 -13.36
N ALA A 191 -24.18 22.99 -12.06
CA ALA A 191 -23.36 22.39 -10.99
C ALA A 191 -23.54 20.88 -10.86
N GLN A 192 -24.75 20.35 -11.14
CA GLN A 192 -25.01 18.91 -11.14
C GLN A 192 -24.41 18.24 -12.39
N PHE A 193 -24.42 18.93 -13.53
CA PHE A 193 -23.69 18.50 -14.73
C PHE A 193 -22.19 18.47 -14.52
N LEU A 194 -21.59 19.49 -13.91
CA LEU A 194 -20.15 19.49 -13.61
C LEU A 194 -19.76 18.38 -12.63
N LYS A 195 -20.60 18.09 -11.63
CA LYS A 195 -20.38 16.98 -10.70
C LYS A 195 -20.47 15.62 -11.40
N ALA A 196 -21.45 15.44 -12.30
CA ALA A 196 -21.57 14.24 -13.13
C ALA A 196 -20.43 14.11 -14.15
N PHE A 197 -20.00 15.21 -14.77
CA PHE A 197 -18.90 15.24 -15.75
C PHE A 197 -17.55 14.95 -15.08
N TYR A 198 -17.32 15.45 -13.87
CA TYR A 198 -16.14 15.12 -13.05
C TYR A 198 -16.09 13.62 -12.70
N VAL A 199 -17.26 13.01 -12.47
CA VAL A 199 -17.42 11.58 -12.16
C VAL A 199 -17.28 10.70 -13.41
N VAL A 200 -17.78 11.13 -14.58
CA VAL A 200 -17.64 10.40 -15.86
C VAL A 200 -16.19 10.38 -16.34
N ASN A 201 -15.38 11.39 -16.02
CA ASN A 201 -13.95 11.43 -16.37
C ASN A 201 -13.08 10.45 -15.57
N ILE A 202 -13.64 9.74 -14.58
CA ILE A 202 -12.99 8.62 -13.87
C ILE A 202 -12.87 7.38 -14.79
N SER A 203 -13.47 7.40 -15.99
CA SER A 203 -13.27 6.39 -17.03
C SER A 203 -11.84 6.34 -17.61
N GLN A 204 -10.95 7.27 -17.23
CA GLN A 204 -9.50 7.21 -17.51
C GLN A 204 -8.66 6.65 -16.33
N TRP A 205 -9.29 6.24 -15.23
CA TRP A 205 -8.63 5.48 -14.17
C TRP A 205 -8.34 4.05 -14.66
N PRO A 206 -7.19 3.43 -14.33
CA PRO A 206 -6.92 2.04 -14.66
C PRO A 206 -8.12 1.15 -14.26
N SER A 207 -8.39 0.15 -15.08
CA SER A 207 -9.60 -0.68 -14.97
C SER A 207 -9.74 -1.28 -13.55
N PRO A 208 -10.97 -1.51 -13.05
CA PRO A 208 -11.24 -2.10 -11.71
C PRO A 208 -10.56 -3.45 -11.44
N LEU A 209 -9.98 -4.07 -12.47
CA LEU A 209 -9.26 -5.33 -12.42
C LEU A 209 -7.81 -5.18 -11.94
N SER A 210 -7.24 -3.96 -11.92
CA SER A 210 -5.85 -3.74 -11.50
C SER A 210 -5.68 -3.89 -9.99
N GLY A 211 -6.39 -3.10 -9.16
CA GLY A 211 -6.01 -2.99 -7.74
C GLY A 211 -6.30 -4.22 -6.87
N TYR A 212 -7.36 -5.00 -7.15
CA TYR A 212 -7.56 -6.27 -6.45
C TYR A 212 -6.56 -7.34 -6.89
N SER A 213 -6.16 -7.33 -8.17
CA SER A 213 -5.07 -8.18 -8.66
C SER A 213 -3.75 -7.81 -8.00
N ASP A 214 -3.44 -6.51 -7.89
CA ASP A 214 -2.27 -6.00 -7.19
C ASP A 214 -2.29 -6.37 -5.69
N ALA A 215 -3.46 -6.26 -5.03
CA ALA A 215 -3.65 -6.70 -3.65
C ALA A 215 -3.39 -8.21 -3.48
N ALA A 216 -3.94 -9.03 -4.37
CA ALA A 216 -3.76 -10.47 -4.36
C ALA A 216 -2.28 -10.84 -4.63
N ALA A 217 -1.62 -10.17 -5.57
CA ALA A 217 -0.19 -10.33 -5.83
C ALA A 217 0.65 -9.99 -4.59
N PHE A 218 0.29 -8.92 -3.86
CA PHE A 218 0.94 -8.54 -2.61
C PHE A 218 0.76 -9.61 -1.50
N LEU A 219 -0.42 -10.22 -1.42
CA LEU A 219 -0.70 -11.35 -0.52
C LEU A 219 0.05 -12.63 -0.94
N LEU A 220 0.22 -12.88 -2.23
CA LEU A 220 1.03 -14.00 -2.72
C LEU A 220 2.51 -13.80 -2.36
N ARG A 221 3.05 -12.57 -2.49
CA ARG A 221 4.40 -12.23 -2.03
C ARG A 221 4.55 -12.46 -0.51
N LEU A 222 3.56 -12.10 0.29
CA LEU A 222 3.53 -12.46 1.72
C LEU A 222 3.60 -13.97 1.93
N GLY A 223 2.89 -14.75 1.13
CA GLY A 223 2.92 -16.21 1.22
C GLY A 223 4.30 -16.80 0.89
N LEU A 224 4.96 -16.29 -0.15
CA LEU A 224 6.33 -16.68 -0.51
C LEU A 224 7.35 -16.25 0.56
N ALA A 225 7.20 -15.05 1.12
CA ALA A 225 8.03 -14.60 2.23
C ALA A 225 7.83 -15.49 3.46
N ALA A 226 6.59 -15.90 3.76
CA ALA A 226 6.27 -16.82 4.83
C ALA A 226 6.90 -18.20 4.64
N ASP A 227 6.93 -18.71 3.41
CA ASP A 227 7.58 -19.98 3.05
C ASP A 227 9.08 -19.97 3.37
N LYS A 228 9.81 -18.93 2.93
CA LYS A 228 11.24 -18.75 3.21
C LYS A 228 11.57 -18.77 4.71
N CYS A 229 10.59 -18.41 5.54
CA CYS A 229 10.73 -18.32 6.99
C CYS A 229 10.20 -19.57 7.71
N ASN A 230 9.80 -20.62 6.99
CA ASN A 230 9.12 -21.80 7.51
C ASN A 230 7.84 -21.47 8.31
N ALA A 231 7.17 -20.37 7.97
CA ALA A 231 5.95 -19.91 8.63
C ALA A 231 4.70 -20.42 7.89
N THR A 232 4.53 -21.74 7.83
CA THR A 232 3.49 -22.41 7.02
C THR A 232 2.07 -21.91 7.29
N ASN A 233 1.71 -21.63 8.55
CA ASN A 233 0.37 -21.12 8.86
C ASN A 233 0.11 -19.74 8.23
N SER A 234 1.11 -18.86 8.26
CA SER A 234 1.05 -17.53 7.64
C SER A 234 0.97 -17.64 6.12
N GLN A 235 1.78 -18.53 5.53
CA GLN A 235 1.75 -18.83 4.10
C GLN A 235 0.36 -19.27 3.64
N CYS A 236 -0.23 -20.27 4.31
CA CYS A 236 -1.52 -20.81 3.92
C CYS A 236 -2.66 -19.79 4.05
N LYS A 237 -2.62 -18.95 5.09
CA LYS A 237 -3.58 -17.85 5.25
C LYS A 237 -3.44 -16.79 4.17
N ALA A 238 -2.20 -16.47 3.77
CA ALA A 238 -1.95 -15.49 2.72
C ALA A 238 -2.49 -15.97 1.36
N TYR A 239 -2.27 -17.23 1.00
CA TYR A 239 -2.81 -17.84 -0.23
C TYR A 239 -4.34 -17.88 -0.23
N LEU A 240 -4.96 -18.31 0.87
CA LEU A 240 -6.43 -18.26 0.99
C LEU A 240 -6.95 -16.82 0.87
N SER A 241 -6.25 -15.86 1.44
CA SER A 241 -6.62 -14.44 1.35
C SER A 241 -6.58 -13.93 -0.09
N ALA A 242 -5.57 -14.31 -0.89
CA ALA A 242 -5.49 -13.95 -2.30
C ALA A 242 -6.66 -14.53 -3.12
N ILE A 243 -7.02 -15.80 -2.90
CA ILE A 243 -8.17 -16.45 -3.55
C ILE A 243 -9.49 -15.72 -3.20
N ILE A 244 -9.70 -15.39 -1.92
CA ILE A 244 -10.88 -14.64 -1.47
C ILE A 244 -10.95 -13.26 -2.14
N VAL A 245 -9.81 -12.59 -2.32
CA VAL A 245 -9.75 -11.29 -3.00
C VAL A 245 -10.18 -11.40 -4.45
N TYR A 246 -9.71 -12.40 -5.20
CA TYR A 246 -10.14 -12.62 -6.58
C TYR A 246 -11.63 -12.95 -6.68
N LEU A 247 -12.16 -13.79 -5.79
CA LEU A 247 -13.59 -14.10 -5.73
C LEU A 247 -14.43 -12.85 -5.45
N TYR A 248 -13.99 -11.99 -4.53
CA TYR A 248 -14.67 -10.74 -4.24
C TYR A 248 -14.65 -9.78 -5.45
N ALA A 249 -13.57 -9.79 -6.23
CA ALA A 249 -13.44 -9.03 -7.47
C ALA A 249 -14.24 -9.61 -8.65
N HIS A 250 -15.02 -10.68 -8.42
CA HIS A 250 -15.77 -11.41 -9.44
C HIS A 250 -14.90 -12.04 -10.55
N ASP A 251 -13.62 -12.28 -10.26
CA ASP A 251 -12.70 -12.94 -11.18
C ASP A 251 -12.51 -14.41 -10.76
N PHE A 252 -13.53 -15.22 -11.05
CA PHE A 252 -13.51 -16.64 -10.69
C PHE A 252 -12.38 -17.40 -11.40
N LYS A 253 -12.12 -17.08 -12.69
CA LYS A 253 -11.05 -17.73 -13.46
C LYS A 253 -9.68 -17.48 -12.84
N GLN A 254 -9.41 -16.25 -12.41
CA GLN A 254 -8.16 -15.93 -11.73
C GLN A 254 -8.09 -16.52 -10.31
N ALA A 255 -9.21 -16.60 -9.59
CA ALA A 255 -9.28 -17.26 -8.28
C ALA A 255 -8.94 -18.76 -8.38
N GLU A 256 -9.49 -19.45 -9.38
CA GLU A 256 -9.23 -20.87 -9.65
C GLU A 256 -7.78 -21.09 -10.06
N LYS A 257 -7.26 -20.26 -10.98
CA LYS A 257 -5.84 -20.29 -11.36
C LYS A 257 -4.93 -20.12 -10.13
N CYS A 258 -5.20 -19.10 -9.30
CA CYS A 258 -4.46 -18.86 -8.07
C CYS A 258 -4.49 -20.08 -7.13
N TYR A 259 -5.64 -20.73 -6.98
CA TYR A 259 -5.76 -21.95 -6.19
C TYR A 259 -4.96 -23.11 -6.78
N ASN A 260 -5.03 -23.33 -8.09
CA ASN A 260 -4.32 -24.40 -8.78
C ASN A 260 -2.80 -24.27 -8.62
N ASP A 261 -2.29 -23.03 -8.73
CA ASP A 261 -0.87 -22.70 -8.51
C ASP A 261 -0.48 -22.93 -7.04
N CYS A 262 -1.26 -22.40 -6.09
CA CYS A 262 -1.00 -22.59 -4.65
C CYS A 262 -1.11 -24.06 -4.21
N SER A 263 -1.96 -24.85 -4.85
CA SER A 263 -2.17 -26.28 -4.55
C SER A 263 -1.01 -27.18 -4.98
N GLN A 264 -0.09 -26.67 -5.80
CA GLN A 264 1.18 -27.37 -6.06
C GLN A 264 2.10 -27.41 -4.84
N ILE A 265 1.81 -26.60 -3.82
CA ILE A 265 2.57 -26.55 -2.57
C ILE A 265 1.91 -27.49 -1.57
N ASP A 266 2.58 -28.60 -1.24
CA ASP A 266 2.08 -29.65 -0.33
C ASP A 266 1.58 -29.09 1.01
N ALA A 267 2.27 -28.07 1.52
CA ALA A 267 1.93 -27.42 2.78
C ALA A 267 0.55 -26.75 2.71
N PHE A 268 0.21 -26.12 1.58
CA PHE A 268 -1.10 -25.52 1.36
C PHE A 268 -2.16 -26.57 1.04
N LEU A 269 -1.87 -27.50 0.12
CA LEU A 269 -2.79 -28.56 -0.31
C LEU A 269 -3.36 -29.35 0.88
N ASN A 270 -2.51 -29.69 1.85
CA ASN A 270 -2.89 -30.49 3.02
C ASN A 270 -3.41 -29.64 4.20
N SER A 271 -3.44 -28.32 4.08
CA SER A 271 -3.89 -27.41 5.15
C SER A 271 -5.42 -27.30 5.25
N ASP A 272 -5.90 -26.79 6.39
CA ASP A 272 -7.32 -26.41 6.55
C ASP A 272 -7.71 -25.31 5.55
N GLN A 273 -6.79 -24.41 5.22
CA GLN A 273 -6.99 -23.32 4.27
C GLN A 273 -7.13 -23.84 2.84
N GLY A 274 -6.31 -24.81 2.43
CA GLY A 274 -6.40 -25.46 1.11
C GLY A 274 -7.71 -26.23 0.94
N ARG A 275 -8.07 -27.06 1.92
CA ARG A 275 -9.38 -27.75 1.94
C ARG A 275 -10.56 -26.78 1.91
N PHE A 276 -10.47 -25.68 2.65
CA PHE A 276 -11.49 -24.64 2.65
C PHE A 276 -11.59 -23.95 1.29
N ALA A 277 -10.46 -23.57 0.69
CA ALA A 277 -10.42 -22.92 -0.63
C ALA A 277 -11.04 -23.82 -1.71
N SER A 278 -10.68 -25.11 -1.73
CA SER A 278 -11.27 -26.10 -2.64
C SER A 278 -12.79 -26.13 -2.54
N ARG A 279 -13.32 -26.30 -1.31
CA ARG A 279 -14.77 -26.32 -1.06
C ARG A 279 -15.46 -25.02 -1.45
N LEU A 280 -14.81 -23.88 -1.21
CA LEU A 280 -15.35 -22.58 -1.57
C LEU A 280 -15.45 -22.44 -3.09
N LEU A 281 -14.41 -22.79 -3.83
CA LEU A 281 -14.41 -22.74 -5.30
C LEU A 281 -15.46 -23.69 -5.90
N THR A 282 -15.62 -24.90 -5.36
CA THR A 282 -16.70 -25.82 -5.78
C THR A 282 -18.09 -25.22 -5.55
N ALA A 283 -18.33 -24.58 -4.41
CA ALA A 283 -19.61 -23.92 -4.16
C ALA A 283 -19.88 -22.78 -5.16
N TYR A 284 -18.84 -22.06 -5.58
CA TYR A 284 -18.94 -21.04 -6.64
C TYR A 284 -19.22 -21.65 -8.01
N SER A 285 -18.54 -22.75 -8.40
CA SER A 285 -18.76 -23.39 -9.70
C SER A 285 -20.15 -24.04 -9.81
N GLU A 286 -20.68 -24.57 -8.70
CA GLU A 286 -22.02 -25.16 -8.63
C GLU A 286 -23.14 -24.10 -8.51
N GLY A 287 -22.80 -22.86 -8.20
CA GLY A 287 -23.76 -21.79 -7.90
C GLY A 287 -24.48 -21.95 -6.56
N ASP A 288 -23.89 -22.67 -5.59
CA ASP A 288 -24.49 -22.90 -4.27
C ASP A 288 -24.27 -21.70 -3.34
N VAL A 289 -25.16 -20.71 -3.48
CA VAL A 289 -25.19 -19.48 -2.70
C VAL A 289 -25.25 -19.73 -1.18
N GLU A 290 -25.96 -20.77 -0.74
CA GLU A 290 -26.13 -21.04 0.69
C GLU A 290 -24.86 -21.67 1.28
N GLU A 291 -24.18 -22.54 0.52
CA GLU A 291 -22.89 -23.06 0.93
C GLU A 291 -21.82 -21.96 1.00
N ILE A 292 -21.80 -21.03 0.04
CA ILE A 292 -20.87 -19.89 0.07
C ILE A 292 -21.08 -19.06 1.33
N LYS A 293 -22.32 -18.71 1.68
CA LYS A 293 -22.63 -17.96 2.90
C LYS A 293 -22.23 -18.74 4.16
N ARG A 294 -22.45 -20.06 4.19
CA ARG A 294 -22.05 -20.91 5.31
C ARG A 294 -20.53 -20.92 5.49
N LEU A 295 -19.78 -21.08 4.40
CA LEU A 295 -18.32 -21.08 4.40
C LEU A 295 -17.76 -19.71 4.81
N ALA A 296 -18.39 -18.61 4.37
CA ALA A 296 -18.01 -17.24 4.74
C ALA A 296 -18.09 -16.96 6.26
N GLN A 297 -18.92 -17.70 7.00
CA GLN A 297 -19.07 -17.60 8.46
C GLN A 297 -18.20 -18.60 9.25
N SER A 298 -17.38 -19.40 8.56
CA SER A 298 -16.56 -20.43 9.20
C SER A 298 -15.43 -19.87 10.08
N SER A 299 -14.92 -20.72 10.97
CA SER A 299 -13.75 -20.40 11.80
C SER A 299 -12.48 -20.17 10.97
N THR A 300 -12.35 -20.82 9.81
CA THR A 300 -11.21 -20.64 8.89
C THR A 300 -11.09 -19.19 8.44
N ILE A 301 -12.21 -18.54 8.12
CA ILE A 301 -12.26 -17.11 7.79
C ILE A 301 -11.92 -16.26 9.01
N SER A 302 -12.45 -16.62 10.19
CA SER A 302 -12.29 -15.83 11.42
C SER A 302 -10.84 -15.71 11.91
N HIS A 303 -9.91 -16.52 11.39
CA HIS A 303 -8.48 -16.48 11.71
C HIS A 303 -7.62 -15.72 10.66
N LEU A 304 -8.25 -15.10 9.65
CA LEU A 304 -7.61 -14.25 8.65
C LEU A 304 -7.49 -12.80 9.13
N ASP A 305 -6.80 -11.96 8.34
CA ASP A 305 -6.71 -10.53 8.61
C ASP A 305 -8.09 -9.84 8.52
N ASN A 306 -8.31 -8.81 9.35
CA ASN A 306 -9.60 -8.16 9.51
C ASN A 306 -10.20 -7.62 8.20
N THR A 307 -9.38 -7.13 7.27
CA THR A 307 -9.82 -6.68 5.96
C THR A 307 -10.35 -7.83 5.12
N ILE A 308 -9.66 -8.98 5.12
CA ILE A 308 -10.06 -10.19 4.42
C ILE A 308 -11.33 -10.78 5.03
N ILE A 309 -11.44 -10.81 6.35
CA ILE A 309 -12.67 -11.23 7.05
C ILE A 309 -13.88 -10.41 6.56
N LYS A 310 -13.72 -9.08 6.44
CA LYS A 310 -14.80 -8.20 5.96
C LYS A 310 -15.18 -8.49 4.51
N LEU A 311 -14.22 -8.80 3.64
CA LEU A 311 -14.49 -9.21 2.26
C LEU A 311 -15.21 -10.56 2.22
N ALA A 312 -14.65 -11.57 2.88
CA ALA A 312 -15.18 -12.94 2.90
C ALA A 312 -16.63 -12.98 3.40
N ARG A 313 -16.96 -12.21 4.44
CA ARG A 313 -18.32 -12.14 5.00
C ARG A 313 -19.35 -11.49 4.08
N LYS A 314 -18.92 -10.78 3.04
CA LYS A 314 -19.82 -10.21 2.02
C LYS A 314 -20.08 -11.19 0.87
N LEU A 315 -19.32 -12.28 0.78
CA LEU A 315 -19.53 -13.29 -0.24
C LEU A 315 -20.85 -14.05 0.01
N PRO A 316 -21.56 -14.46 -1.05
CA PRO A 316 -21.23 -14.24 -2.45
C PRO A 316 -21.51 -12.80 -2.92
N THR A 317 -20.60 -12.26 -3.71
CA THR A 317 -20.79 -11.00 -4.43
C THR A 317 -20.95 -11.29 -5.92
N GLY A 318 -21.90 -10.62 -6.58
CA GLY A 318 -22.15 -10.76 -8.03
C GLY A 318 -23.14 -11.88 -8.37
N ASP A 319 -23.36 -12.11 -9.67
CA ASP A 319 -24.28 -13.15 -10.14
C ASP A 319 -23.59 -14.52 -10.23
N VAL A 320 -23.58 -15.25 -9.11
CA VAL A 320 -23.00 -16.61 -9.03
C VAL A 320 -23.74 -17.61 -9.92
N SER A 321 -25.01 -17.34 -10.27
CA SER A 321 -25.80 -18.26 -11.09
C SER A 321 -25.35 -18.31 -12.55
N ALA A 322 -24.72 -17.23 -13.04
CA ALA A 322 -24.15 -17.15 -14.39
C ALA A 322 -22.90 -18.03 -14.57
N LEU A 323 -22.12 -18.28 -13.50
CA LEU A 323 -20.92 -19.13 -13.55
C LEU A 323 -21.26 -20.59 -13.89
N LYS A 324 -22.41 -21.07 -13.40
CA LYS A 324 -22.92 -22.41 -13.72
C LYS A 324 -23.28 -22.57 -15.20
N THR A 325 -23.73 -21.50 -15.86
CA THR A 325 -24.07 -21.57 -17.28
C THR A 325 -22.85 -21.51 -18.19
N ASP A 326 -21.74 -20.95 -17.73
CA ASP A 326 -20.50 -20.89 -18.50
C ASP A 326 -19.70 -22.21 -18.42
N SER A 327 -19.69 -22.88 -17.27
CA SER A 327 -19.11 -24.23 -17.14
C SER A 327 -19.85 -25.28 -17.98
N VAL A 328 -21.18 -25.18 -18.07
CA VAL A 328 -21.99 -26.07 -18.94
C VAL A 328 -21.75 -25.80 -20.43
N LYS A 329 -21.43 -24.57 -20.83
CA LYS A 329 -21.08 -24.24 -22.22
C LYS A 329 -19.66 -24.68 -22.60
N GLU A 330 -18.70 -24.55 -21.68
CA GLU A 330 -17.32 -25.04 -21.90
C GLU A 330 -17.29 -26.58 -21.99
N GLU A 331 -18.18 -27.30 -21.28
CA GLU A 331 -18.35 -28.76 -21.43
C GLU A 331 -19.09 -29.19 -22.70
N GLU A 332 -19.96 -28.34 -23.28
CA GLU A 332 -20.68 -28.63 -24.54
C GLU A 332 -19.85 -28.31 -25.80
N GLU A 333 -18.73 -27.57 -25.69
CA GLU A 333 -17.85 -27.21 -26.82
C GLU A 333 -16.69 -28.19 -27.10
N GLU A 334 -16.54 -29.29 -26.35
CA GLU A 334 -15.72 -30.44 -26.77
C GLU A 334 -16.59 -31.54 -27.40
N PRO A 335 -16.95 -31.47 -28.70
CA PRO A 335 -17.40 -32.67 -29.39
C PRO A 335 -16.20 -33.62 -29.48
N LEU A 336 -16.27 -34.74 -28.76
CA LEU A 336 -15.43 -35.92 -28.97
C LEU A 336 -15.43 -36.23 -30.47
N ASP A 337 -14.32 -35.95 -31.14
CA ASP A 337 -14.11 -36.34 -32.53
C ASP A 337 -13.92 -37.87 -32.58
N GLU A 338 -15.03 -38.58 -32.81
CA GLU A 338 -15.06 -40.04 -32.92
C GLU A 338 -14.30 -40.60 -34.14
N ASN A 339 -13.55 -39.79 -34.91
CA ASN A 339 -12.84 -40.25 -36.11
C ASN A 339 -11.33 -40.51 -35.98
N ASP A 340 -10.72 -40.48 -34.78
CA ASP A 340 -9.27 -40.75 -34.64
C ASP A 340 -8.92 -42.24 -34.37
N LEU A 341 -9.83 -43.16 -34.70
CA LEU A 341 -9.60 -44.61 -34.68
C LEU A 341 -10.01 -45.27 -36.02
N THR A 342 -9.32 -44.92 -37.11
CA THR A 342 -9.19 -45.80 -38.30
C THR A 342 -7.84 -45.70 -38.95
#